data_AF-A0A0C9UBT4-F1
#
_entry.id   AF-A0A0C9UBT4-F1
#
_cell.length_a   1.000
_cell.length_b   1.000
_cell.length_c   1.000
_cell.angle_alpha   90.00
_cell.angle_beta   90.00
_cell.angle_gamma   90.00
#
_symmetry.space_group_name_H-M   'P 1'
#
loop_
_entity.id
_entity.type
_entity.pdbx_description
1 polymer ?
#
loop_
_entity_poly.entity_id
_entity_poly.type
_entity_poly.pdbx_seq_one_letter_code
_entity_poly.pdbx_strand_id
1 'polypeptide(L)'
;MSTPTSSKFSPITANIDSNASSTAAQKLIIGGRRFEIRQARLDMFFKWMAERDRIRRKRAAGEPFPWTKDPIMRNTKFCNVFRIHDRGTQYLLNEVINKGDQDFREIAFRVILFKCFMRTETWEALCKGLGPLKWSTFNLKGYGAVLGKAYESGPLYTGAYQIPPPKLGYPKARSYMNHLRLVQMMMKDDVPGQLLKLKHLQDACNLIQEYPGMGPFLSYQLILDLNNIPQLNFPENEWVSYGPGSLKCLQLIFVQSITGLEFEAMQYLYSSQDEHFARLGITDPPCVEAGNPGVGLVDIEHALCEASKYYHKSGRGADWRPKDISIPTSTRSKSDVQKPSTITFYEATPDETSYEILHIHRERLGSTGREYKVRWVGYGPEDDTWLPED
;
A
#
# COMPACT_ATOMS: atom_id res chain seq x y z
N MET A 1 -4.00 -39.96 -6.20
CA MET A 1 -3.18 -38.91 -5.57
C MET A 1 -3.95 -37.62 -5.69
N SER A 2 -4.33 -37.06 -4.54
CA SER A 2 -5.36 -36.03 -4.41
C SER A 2 -4.84 -34.65 -4.81
N THR A 3 -5.59 -33.98 -5.69
CA THR A 3 -5.44 -32.56 -6.04
C THR A 3 -5.74 -31.66 -4.82
N PRO A 4 -4.96 -30.61 -4.54
CA PRO A 4 -5.34 -29.62 -3.53
C PRO A 4 -6.46 -28.74 -4.07
N THR A 5 -7.58 -28.71 -3.35
CA THR A 5 -8.72 -27.84 -3.58
C THR A 5 -8.36 -26.37 -3.35
N SER A 6 -8.67 -25.52 -4.34
CA SER A 6 -8.67 -24.07 -4.22
C SER A 6 -9.65 -23.65 -3.11
N SER A 7 -9.14 -22.96 -2.09
CA SER A 7 -9.96 -22.31 -1.07
C SER A 7 -10.82 -21.22 -1.72
N LYS A 8 -12.13 -21.47 -1.83
CA LYS A 8 -13.11 -20.46 -2.21
C LYS A 8 -13.30 -19.50 -1.03
N PHE A 9 -13.01 -18.22 -1.25
CA PHE A 9 -13.31 -17.15 -0.29
C PHE A 9 -14.83 -16.98 -0.17
N SER A 10 -15.34 -17.02 1.07
CA SER A 10 -16.73 -16.66 1.37
C SER A 10 -16.80 -15.16 1.74
N PRO A 11 -17.84 -14.43 1.32
CA PRO A 11 -18.03 -13.04 1.72
C PRO A 11 -18.24 -12.92 3.24
N ILE A 12 -17.58 -11.94 3.86
CA ILE A 12 -17.73 -11.64 5.29
C ILE A 12 -18.97 -10.74 5.45
N THR A 13 -20.00 -11.23 6.14
CA THR A 13 -21.10 -10.40 6.64
C THR A 13 -20.69 -9.78 7.98
N ALA A 14 -20.41 -8.48 7.99
CA ALA A 14 -20.29 -7.71 9.23
C ALA A 14 -21.70 -7.30 9.70
N ASN A 15 -22.27 -8.03 10.66
CA ASN A 15 -23.47 -7.59 11.35
C ASN A 15 -23.06 -6.69 12.52
N ILE A 16 -23.34 -5.39 12.39
CA ILE A 16 -23.23 -4.41 13.48
C ILE A 16 -24.61 -4.35 14.15
N ASP A 17 -24.73 -4.92 15.35
CA ASP A 17 -25.93 -4.75 16.17
C ASP A 17 -26.04 -3.28 16.59
N SER A 18 -26.97 -2.56 15.96
CA SER A 18 -27.19 -1.11 16.13
C SER A 18 -27.90 -0.71 17.43
N ASN A 19 -28.07 -1.63 18.38
CA ASN A 19 -28.87 -1.43 19.60
C ASN A 19 -28.11 -1.70 20.93
N ALA A 20 -26.81 -1.43 20.99
CA ALA A 20 -26.05 -1.52 22.24
C ALA A 20 -25.80 -0.15 22.89
N SER A 21 -26.61 0.16 23.90
CA SER A 21 -26.37 1.20 24.91
C SER A 21 -24.97 1.07 25.55
N SER A 22 -24.40 2.22 25.92
CA SER A 22 -23.04 2.45 26.41
C SER A 22 -22.45 1.35 27.32
N THR A 23 -21.21 0.93 27.01
CA THR A 23 -20.26 0.07 27.75
C THR A 23 -20.15 -1.43 27.42
N ALA A 24 -20.88 -1.95 26.43
CA ALA A 24 -20.56 -3.26 25.86
C ALA A 24 -19.44 -3.14 24.82
N ALA A 25 -18.29 -3.79 25.04
CA ALA A 25 -17.24 -3.87 24.03
C ALA A 25 -17.83 -4.51 22.76
N GLN A 26 -17.74 -3.82 21.62
CA GLN A 26 -18.25 -4.32 20.34
C GLN A 26 -17.62 -5.69 20.06
N LYS A 27 -18.47 -6.71 19.91
CA LYS A 27 -18.05 -8.07 19.59
C LYS A 27 -18.01 -8.21 18.08
N LEU A 28 -16.79 -8.20 17.53
CA LEU A 28 -16.54 -8.41 16.12
C LEU A 28 -16.36 -9.90 15.84
N ILE A 29 -16.85 -10.40 14.71
CA ILE A 29 -16.59 -11.78 14.26
C ILE A 29 -15.65 -11.73 13.05
N ILE A 30 -14.46 -12.34 13.19
CA ILE A 30 -13.47 -12.49 12.14
C ILE A 30 -13.14 -13.97 12.01
N GLY A 31 -13.23 -14.56 10.81
CA GLY A 31 -12.93 -15.98 10.60
C GLY A 31 -13.72 -16.91 11.51
N GLY A 32 -14.98 -16.58 11.81
CA GLY A 32 -15.85 -17.33 12.73
C GLY A 32 -15.50 -17.22 14.22
N ARG A 33 -14.47 -16.43 14.59
CA ARG A 33 -14.04 -16.21 15.97
C ARG A 33 -14.48 -14.84 16.45
N ARG A 34 -14.88 -14.76 17.72
CA ARG A 34 -15.27 -13.49 18.37
C ARG A 34 -14.05 -12.76 18.89
N PHE A 35 -13.96 -11.48 18.57
CA PHE A 35 -12.92 -10.56 18.99
C PHE A 35 -13.53 -9.33 19.67
N GLU A 36 -12.80 -8.86 20.66
CA GLU A 36 -13.00 -7.58 21.31
C GLU A 36 -11.93 -6.62 20.82
N ILE A 37 -12.34 -5.39 20.52
CA ILE A 37 -11.43 -4.34 20.07
C ILE A 37 -11.08 -3.41 21.23
N ARG A 38 -9.79 -3.12 21.40
CA ARG A 38 -9.32 -2.02 22.25
C ARG A 38 -9.62 -0.70 21.56
N GLN A 39 -10.81 -0.16 21.79
CA GLN A 39 -11.33 1.01 21.07
C GLN A 39 -10.36 2.20 21.03
N ALA A 40 -9.69 2.52 22.15
CA ALA A 40 -8.72 3.61 22.20
C ALA A 40 -7.53 3.41 21.25
N ARG A 41 -7.14 2.15 21.00
CA ARG A 41 -6.08 1.82 20.05
C ARG A 41 -6.60 1.94 18.62
N LEU A 42 -7.74 1.33 18.31
CA LEU A 42 -8.37 1.49 17.00
C LEU A 42 -8.55 2.97 16.62
N ASP A 43 -9.11 3.77 17.54
CA ASP A 43 -9.30 5.21 17.37
C ASP A 43 -7.98 5.91 17.04
N MET A 44 -6.94 5.63 17.83
CA MET A 44 -5.63 6.22 17.58
C MET A 44 -5.12 5.88 16.18
N PHE A 45 -5.34 4.65 15.68
CA PHE A 45 -4.85 4.24 14.36
C PHE A 45 -5.42 5.10 13.25
N PHE A 46 -6.75 5.26 13.19
CA PHE A 46 -7.41 6.11 12.20
C PHE A 46 -7.07 7.59 12.37
N LYS A 47 -6.98 8.06 13.61
CA LYS A 47 -6.55 9.43 13.92
C LYS A 47 -5.11 9.70 13.50
N TRP A 48 -4.21 8.74 13.68
CA TRP A 48 -2.82 8.81 13.23
C TRP A 48 -2.74 8.90 11.71
N MET A 49 -3.50 8.09 10.98
CA MET A 49 -3.55 8.14 9.52
C MET A 49 -4.01 9.51 9.03
N ALA A 50 -5.13 10.00 9.55
CA ALA A 50 -5.67 11.30 9.18
C ALA A 50 -4.71 12.46 9.49
N GLU A 51 -4.09 12.48 10.67
CA GLU A 51 -3.10 13.49 11.04
C GLU A 51 -1.85 13.40 10.14
N ARG A 52 -1.37 12.19 9.87
CA ARG A 52 -0.14 12.01 9.10
C ARG A 52 -0.30 12.45 7.66
N ASP A 53 -1.43 12.12 7.03
CA ASP A 53 -1.74 12.61 5.69
C ASP A 53 -1.96 14.13 5.67
N ARG A 54 -2.62 14.70 6.68
CA ARG A 54 -2.76 16.16 6.81
C ARG A 54 -1.40 16.87 6.88
N ILE A 55 -0.45 16.36 7.67
CA ILE A 55 0.92 16.90 7.73
C ILE A 55 1.56 16.92 6.34
N ARG A 56 1.40 15.84 5.57
CA ARG A 56 1.93 15.75 4.19
C ARG A 56 1.28 16.82 3.31
N ARG A 57 -0.05 16.95 3.33
CA ARG A 57 -0.79 17.94 2.53
C ARG A 57 -0.41 19.37 2.86
N LYS A 58 -0.32 19.73 4.15
CA LYS A 58 0.14 21.06 4.60
C LYS A 58 1.55 21.39 4.10
N ARG A 59 2.46 20.42 4.19
CA ARG A 59 3.82 20.57 3.67
C ARG A 59 3.83 20.76 2.16
N ALA A 60 3.02 19.99 1.42
CA ALA A 60 2.90 20.11 -0.03
C ALA A 60 2.29 21.46 -0.45
N ALA A 61 1.37 22.01 0.35
CA ALA A 61 0.76 23.33 0.14
C ALA A 61 1.68 24.51 0.53
N GLY A 62 2.90 24.24 1.03
CA GLY A 62 3.83 25.29 1.47
C GLY A 62 3.43 26.00 2.77
N GLU A 63 2.54 25.42 3.58
CA GLU A 63 2.18 26.00 4.88
C GLU A 63 3.40 26.07 5.81
N PRO A 64 3.48 27.11 6.67
CA PRO A 64 4.57 27.27 7.62
C PRO A 64 4.57 26.16 8.67
N PHE A 65 5.77 25.73 9.06
CA PHE A 65 5.96 24.82 10.19
C PHE A 65 5.58 25.52 11.52
N PRO A 66 5.00 24.82 12.52
CA PRO A 66 4.73 23.39 12.58
C PRO A 66 3.41 22.95 11.91
N TRP A 67 3.46 21.87 11.13
CA TRP A 67 2.28 21.30 10.45
C TRP A 67 1.33 20.53 11.38
N THR A 68 1.78 20.20 12.59
CA THR A 68 1.00 19.51 13.62
C THR A 68 1.31 20.01 15.02
N LYS A 69 0.31 19.95 15.88
CA LYS A 69 0.47 20.17 17.33
C LYS A 69 1.01 18.93 18.06
N ASP A 70 0.97 17.76 17.42
CA ASP A 70 1.45 16.51 18.00
C ASP A 70 2.99 16.48 18.08
N PRO A 71 3.58 16.45 19.30
CA PRO A 71 5.02 16.49 19.46
C PRO A 71 5.72 15.21 18.99
N ILE A 72 5.03 14.06 18.97
CA ILE A 72 5.62 12.80 18.50
C ILE A 72 5.71 12.84 16.99
N MET A 73 4.64 13.22 16.30
CA MET A 73 4.63 13.35 14.83
C MET A 73 5.55 14.46 14.33
N ARG A 74 5.71 15.55 15.11
CA ARG A 74 6.66 16.62 14.79
C ARG A 74 8.11 16.15 14.84
N ASN A 75 8.47 15.33 15.82
CA ASN A 75 9.87 15.00 16.14
C ASN A 75 10.30 13.60 15.70
N THR A 76 9.38 12.77 15.20
CA THR A 76 9.66 11.40 14.75
C THR A 76 9.51 11.30 13.24
N LYS A 77 10.44 10.59 12.59
CA LYS A 77 10.35 10.28 11.17
C LYS A 77 9.36 9.14 10.95
N PHE A 78 8.27 9.44 10.28
CA PHE A 78 7.29 8.46 9.79
C PHE A 78 7.24 8.49 8.27
N CYS A 79 6.94 7.34 7.67
CA CYS A 79 6.49 7.28 6.28
C CYS A 79 5.14 8.02 6.13
N ASN A 80 4.70 8.24 4.90
CA ASN A 80 3.35 8.77 4.63
C ASN A 80 2.31 7.65 4.78
N VAL A 81 1.02 7.99 4.72
CA VAL A 81 -0.05 6.99 4.67
C VAL A 81 0.04 6.21 3.35
N PHE A 82 0.11 6.93 2.24
CA PHE A 82 0.28 6.35 0.92
C PHE A 82 1.75 6.21 0.56
N ARG A 83 2.18 4.99 0.24
CA ARG A 83 3.56 4.68 -0.14
C ARG A 83 4.05 5.49 -1.33
N ILE A 84 3.14 5.80 -2.27
CA ILE A 84 3.49 6.60 -3.46
C ILE A 84 4.08 7.95 -3.08
N HIS A 85 3.72 8.52 -1.93
CA HIS A 85 4.24 9.82 -1.48
C HIS A 85 5.57 9.74 -0.72
N ASP A 86 6.08 8.54 -0.42
CA ASP A 86 7.37 8.39 0.25
C ASP A 86 8.52 8.81 -0.66
N ARG A 87 9.53 9.44 -0.06
CA ARG A 87 10.73 9.90 -0.81
C ARG A 87 11.39 8.77 -1.60
N GLY A 88 11.45 7.56 -1.03
CA GLY A 88 12.03 6.39 -1.69
C GLY A 88 11.23 5.99 -2.93
N THR A 89 9.90 5.93 -2.81
CA THR A 89 8.98 5.60 -3.91
C THR A 89 8.98 6.69 -4.97
N GLN A 90 9.00 7.96 -4.58
CA GLN A 90 9.13 9.08 -5.52
C GLN A 90 10.45 9.02 -6.30
N TYR A 91 11.56 8.62 -5.67
CA TYR A 91 12.82 8.41 -6.38
C TYR A 91 12.74 7.21 -7.32
N LEU A 92 12.17 6.09 -6.89
CA LEU A 92 11.93 4.92 -7.73
C LEU A 92 11.14 5.30 -8.99
N LEU A 93 10.02 6.00 -8.84
CA LEU A 93 9.20 6.44 -9.97
C LEU A 93 9.98 7.36 -10.93
N ASN A 94 10.59 8.42 -10.40
CA ASN A 94 11.17 9.48 -11.22
C ASN A 94 12.55 9.14 -11.81
N GLU A 95 13.37 8.34 -11.12
CA GLU A 95 14.78 8.11 -11.48
C GLU A 95 15.07 6.68 -11.94
N VAL A 96 14.21 5.71 -11.58
CA VAL A 96 14.42 4.29 -11.89
C VAL A 96 13.43 3.80 -12.95
N ILE A 97 12.15 4.06 -12.77
CA ILE A 97 11.07 3.61 -13.68
C ILE A 97 11.01 4.52 -14.91
N ASN A 98 10.74 5.81 -14.70
CA ASN A 98 10.43 6.77 -15.78
C ASN A 98 11.66 7.29 -16.55
N LYS A 99 12.86 6.75 -16.31
CA LYS A 99 14.10 7.11 -17.01
C LYS A 99 14.79 5.89 -17.62
N GLY A 100 15.53 6.14 -18.71
CA GLY A 100 16.26 5.11 -19.43
C GLY A 100 15.35 4.32 -20.39
N ASP A 101 15.77 3.10 -20.72
CA ASP A 101 15.06 2.23 -21.65
C ASP A 101 13.69 1.80 -21.10
N GLN A 102 12.62 2.03 -21.85
CA GLN A 102 11.24 1.81 -21.41
C GLN A 102 10.69 0.44 -21.79
N ASP A 103 11.52 -0.46 -22.33
CA ASP A 103 11.18 -1.87 -22.39
C ASP A 103 10.90 -2.41 -20.98
N PHE A 104 9.83 -3.19 -20.83
CA PHE A 104 9.39 -3.70 -19.53
C PHE A 104 10.47 -4.51 -18.81
N ARG A 105 11.24 -5.33 -19.55
CA ARG A 105 12.32 -6.13 -18.97
C ARG A 105 13.46 -5.25 -18.48
N GLU A 106 13.75 -4.16 -19.18
CA GLU A 106 14.74 -3.17 -18.79
C GLU A 106 14.31 -2.36 -17.55
N ILE A 107 13.03 -1.97 -17.46
CA ILE A 107 12.47 -1.32 -16.27
C ILE A 107 12.52 -2.28 -15.07
N ALA A 108 12.05 -3.53 -15.23
CA ALA A 108 12.06 -4.52 -14.16
C ALA A 108 13.47 -4.80 -13.64
N PHE A 109 14.47 -4.91 -14.54
CA PHE A 109 15.88 -5.01 -14.15
C PHE A 109 16.32 -3.86 -13.25
N ARG A 110 16.00 -2.63 -13.64
CA ARG A 110 16.33 -1.42 -12.88
C ARG A 110 15.66 -1.41 -11.51
N VAL A 111 14.38 -1.77 -11.43
CA VAL A 111 13.63 -1.84 -10.16
C VAL A 111 14.22 -2.92 -9.24
N ILE A 112 14.45 -4.14 -9.73
CA ILE A 112 15.04 -5.24 -8.93
C ILE A 112 16.43 -4.84 -8.43
N LEU A 113 17.26 -4.25 -9.30
CA LEU A 113 18.59 -3.76 -8.93
C LEU A 113 18.52 -2.67 -7.86
N PHE A 114 17.66 -1.66 -8.04
CA PHE A 114 17.46 -0.60 -7.06
C PHE A 114 17.01 -1.17 -5.72
N LYS A 115 16.08 -2.13 -5.73
CA LYS A 115 15.54 -2.75 -4.51
C LYS A 115 16.59 -3.46 -3.65
N CYS A 116 17.61 -4.06 -4.27
CA CYS A 116 18.71 -4.70 -3.52
C CYS A 116 19.49 -3.73 -2.62
N PHE A 117 19.54 -2.43 -2.96
CA PHE A 117 20.32 -1.44 -2.22
C PHE A 117 19.46 -0.41 -1.50
N MET A 118 18.31 -0.05 -2.10
CA MET A 118 17.34 0.95 -1.63
C MET A 118 17.93 2.32 -1.25
N ARG A 119 19.14 2.62 -1.75
CA ARG A 119 19.87 3.85 -1.46
C ARG A 119 20.11 4.64 -2.74
N THR A 120 19.66 5.90 -2.74
CA THR A 120 19.75 6.83 -3.89
C THR A 120 21.19 7.06 -4.33
N GLU A 121 22.11 7.19 -3.38
CA GLU A 121 23.53 7.45 -3.66
C GLU A 121 24.21 6.23 -4.29
N THR A 122 23.77 5.02 -3.93
CA THR A 122 24.26 3.78 -4.56
C THR A 122 23.78 3.70 -6.02
N TRP A 123 22.52 4.06 -6.27
CA TRP A 123 21.95 4.15 -7.62
C TRP A 123 22.70 5.17 -8.49
N GLU A 124 22.96 6.37 -7.96
CA GLU A 124 23.69 7.44 -8.65
C GLU A 124 25.13 7.04 -8.95
N ALA A 125 25.81 6.36 -8.01
CA ALA A 125 27.16 5.85 -8.24
C ALA A 125 27.20 4.83 -9.39
N LEU A 126 26.22 3.94 -9.48
CA LEU A 126 26.07 3.00 -10.60
C LEU A 126 25.86 3.74 -11.92
N CYS A 127 24.89 4.67 -11.97
CA CYS A 127 24.60 5.45 -13.18
C CYS A 127 25.82 6.27 -13.64
N LYS A 128 26.53 6.91 -12.71
CA LYS A 128 27.75 7.67 -13.02
C LYS A 128 28.89 6.78 -13.52
N GLY A 129 29.03 5.59 -12.94
CA GLY A 129 30.13 4.68 -13.26
C GLY A 129 29.92 3.86 -14.54
N LEU A 130 28.66 3.63 -14.95
CA LEU A 130 28.31 2.70 -16.02
C LEU A 130 27.47 3.33 -17.14
N GLY A 131 26.99 4.55 -16.95
CA GLY A 131 26.01 5.17 -17.85
C GLY A 131 24.60 4.61 -17.61
N PRO A 132 23.73 4.65 -18.64
CA PRO A 132 22.39 4.07 -18.55
C PRO A 132 22.43 2.60 -18.14
N LEU A 133 21.74 2.26 -17.05
CA LEU A 133 21.74 0.90 -16.53
C LEU A 133 20.77 0.04 -17.35
N LYS A 134 21.31 -0.92 -18.09
CA LYS A 134 20.55 -1.86 -18.91
C LYS A 134 20.88 -3.31 -18.60
N TRP A 135 19.88 -4.17 -18.67
CA TRP A 135 20.04 -5.62 -18.62
C TRP A 135 20.84 -6.13 -19.82
N SER A 136 20.55 -5.63 -21.02
CA SER A 136 21.26 -5.99 -22.26
C SER A 136 22.77 -5.79 -22.20
N THR A 137 23.24 -4.83 -21.40
CA THR A 137 24.68 -4.56 -21.18
C THR A 137 25.15 -4.93 -19.78
N PHE A 138 24.35 -5.66 -19.00
CA PHE A 138 24.68 -6.00 -17.63
C PHE A 138 25.93 -6.86 -17.56
N ASN A 139 26.91 -6.42 -16.76
CA ASN A 139 28.15 -7.14 -16.54
C ASN A 139 28.48 -7.18 -15.04
N LEU A 140 28.46 -8.39 -14.47
CA LEU A 140 28.68 -8.61 -13.03
C LEU A 140 30.01 -7.99 -12.53
N LYS A 141 31.09 -8.07 -13.32
CA LYS A 141 32.41 -7.55 -12.95
C LYS A 141 32.41 -6.02 -12.96
N GLY A 142 31.81 -5.39 -13.97
CA GLY A 142 31.70 -3.94 -14.09
C GLY A 142 30.90 -3.32 -12.94
N TYR A 143 29.70 -3.84 -12.70
CA TYR A 143 28.85 -3.40 -11.57
C TYR A 143 29.55 -3.62 -10.23
N GLY A 144 30.19 -4.79 -10.06
CA GLY A 144 30.95 -5.11 -8.85
C GLY A 144 32.12 -4.17 -8.58
N ALA A 145 32.80 -3.68 -9.63
CA ALA A 145 33.89 -2.71 -9.48
C ALA A 145 33.39 -1.34 -9.05
N VAL A 146 32.28 -0.86 -9.61
CA VAL A 146 31.68 0.43 -9.23
C VAL A 146 31.15 0.38 -7.79
N LEU A 147 30.43 -0.68 -7.43
CA LEU A 147 29.96 -0.89 -6.05
C LEU A 147 31.11 -1.06 -5.06
N GLY A 148 32.20 -1.73 -5.46
CA GLY A 148 33.40 -1.84 -4.63
C GLY A 148 33.98 -0.48 -4.26
N LYS A 149 34.17 0.40 -5.25
CA LYS A 149 34.63 1.78 -5.02
C LYS A 149 33.66 2.59 -4.17
N ALA A 150 32.36 2.47 -4.43
CA ALA A 150 31.33 3.16 -3.65
C ALA A 150 31.30 2.68 -2.19
N TYR A 151 31.53 1.38 -1.97
CA TYR A 151 31.60 0.78 -0.63
C TYR A 151 32.78 1.30 0.20
N GLU A 152 33.91 1.59 -0.43
CA GLU A 152 35.06 2.24 0.22
C GLU A 152 34.75 3.66 0.69
N SER A 153 33.81 4.34 0.00
CA SER A 153 33.41 5.71 0.31
C SER A 153 32.23 5.81 1.29
N GLY A 154 31.55 4.70 1.58
CA GLY A 154 30.40 4.69 2.49
C GLY A 154 29.46 3.49 2.32
N PRO A 155 28.36 3.45 3.09
CA PRO A 155 27.44 2.31 3.09
C PRO A 155 26.69 2.18 1.77
N LEU A 156 26.60 0.99 1.18
CA LEU A 156 25.80 0.79 -0.05
C LEU A 156 24.29 0.68 0.21
N TYR A 157 23.89 0.52 1.46
CA TYR A 157 22.52 0.22 1.86
C TYR A 157 21.96 1.30 2.78
N THR A 158 20.63 1.43 2.83
CA THR A 158 19.94 2.20 3.87
C THR A 158 20.09 1.54 5.25
N GLY A 159 19.97 2.32 6.34
CA GLY A 159 20.06 1.78 7.71
C GLY A 159 18.87 0.93 8.16
N ALA A 160 17.79 0.91 7.38
CA ALA A 160 16.59 0.11 7.58
C ALA A 160 16.14 -0.45 6.24
N TYR A 161 15.28 -1.49 6.27
CA TYR A 161 14.70 -2.09 5.07
C TYR A 161 15.77 -2.63 4.11
N GLN A 162 16.55 -3.60 4.58
CA GLN A 162 17.60 -4.24 3.80
C GLN A 162 17.14 -5.62 3.35
N ILE A 163 17.42 -5.97 2.10
CA ILE A 163 17.40 -7.37 1.68
C ILE A 163 18.66 -8.03 2.29
N PRO A 164 18.52 -9.11 3.08
CA PRO A 164 19.67 -9.84 3.57
C PRO A 164 20.46 -10.40 2.38
N PRO A 165 21.79 -10.19 2.32
CA PRO A 165 22.57 -10.64 1.19
C PRO A 165 22.49 -12.17 1.08
N PRO A 166 22.03 -12.70 -0.06
CA PRO A 166 21.88 -14.14 -0.21
C PRO A 166 23.24 -14.81 -0.20
N LYS A 167 23.29 -16.09 0.21
CA LYS A 167 24.53 -16.86 0.25
C LYS A 167 24.89 -17.38 -1.14
N LEU A 168 25.30 -16.48 -2.03
CA LEU A 168 25.61 -16.78 -3.43
C LEU A 168 27.11 -16.75 -3.74
N GLY A 169 27.94 -17.23 -2.81
CA GLY A 169 29.36 -17.53 -3.05
C GLY A 169 30.35 -16.38 -2.81
N TYR A 170 29.90 -15.15 -2.53
CA TYR A 170 30.81 -14.08 -2.07
C TYR A 170 30.81 -13.91 -0.54
N PRO A 171 31.97 -13.59 0.06
CA PRO A 171 32.08 -13.37 1.50
C PRO A 171 31.33 -12.12 1.94
N LYS A 172 31.06 -12.00 3.25
CA LYS A 172 30.32 -10.87 3.86
C LYS A 172 30.86 -9.49 3.43
N ALA A 173 32.19 -9.34 3.37
CA ALA A 173 32.86 -8.10 2.96
C ALA A 173 32.57 -7.68 1.50
N ARG A 174 32.10 -8.60 0.66
CA ARG A 174 31.67 -8.34 -0.72
C ARG A 174 30.23 -8.79 -0.97
N SER A 175 29.39 -8.72 0.05
CA SER A 175 27.98 -9.16 0.01
C SER A 175 27.15 -8.45 -1.07
N TYR A 176 27.53 -7.25 -1.50
CA TYR A 176 26.93 -6.57 -2.65
C TYR A 176 27.05 -7.36 -3.96
N MET A 177 28.08 -8.21 -4.10
CA MET A 177 28.21 -9.12 -5.24
C MET A 177 27.15 -10.22 -5.21
N ASN A 178 26.71 -10.66 -4.03
CA ASN A 178 25.62 -11.62 -3.92
C ASN A 178 24.28 -11.01 -4.35
N HIS A 179 24.05 -9.73 -4.05
CA HIS A 179 22.88 -9.02 -4.59
C HIS A 179 22.92 -8.89 -6.11
N LEU A 180 24.08 -8.56 -6.69
CA LEU A 180 24.20 -8.55 -8.16
C LEU A 180 23.96 -9.94 -8.78
N ARG A 181 24.36 -11.03 -8.09
CA ARG A 181 24.02 -12.40 -8.51
C ARG A 181 22.52 -12.68 -8.42
N LEU A 182 21.86 -12.22 -7.36
CA LEU A 182 20.40 -12.33 -7.24
C LEU A 182 19.68 -11.63 -8.40
N VAL A 183 20.06 -10.37 -8.70
CA VAL A 183 19.53 -9.63 -9.87
C VAL A 183 19.77 -10.44 -11.15
N GLN A 184 20.99 -10.94 -11.36
CA GLN A 184 21.33 -11.73 -12.55
C GLN A 184 20.49 -13.01 -12.65
N MET A 185 20.24 -13.71 -11.55
CA MET A 185 19.42 -14.93 -11.53
C MET A 185 17.99 -14.59 -11.94
N MET A 186 17.34 -13.64 -11.26
CA MET A 186 15.96 -13.25 -11.56
C MET A 186 15.76 -12.81 -13.01
N MET A 187 16.74 -12.10 -13.59
CA MET A 187 16.66 -11.66 -14.98
C MET A 187 16.92 -12.79 -16.00
N LYS A 188 17.78 -13.77 -15.67
CA LYS A 188 18.05 -14.95 -16.50
C LYS A 188 16.88 -15.93 -16.50
N ASP A 189 16.24 -16.08 -15.35
CA ASP A 189 15.05 -16.92 -15.16
C ASP A 189 13.78 -16.25 -15.70
N ASP A 190 13.92 -15.06 -16.29
CA ASP A 190 12.84 -14.29 -16.91
C ASP A 190 11.68 -13.98 -15.94
N VAL A 191 12.01 -13.63 -14.68
CA VAL A 191 11.02 -13.15 -13.71
C VAL A 191 10.10 -12.09 -14.29
N PRO A 192 10.57 -11.07 -15.05
CA PRO A 192 9.67 -10.11 -15.69
C PRO A 192 8.64 -10.79 -16.60
N GLY A 193 9.07 -11.66 -17.53
CA GLY A 193 8.14 -12.37 -18.43
C GLY A 193 7.19 -13.32 -17.71
N GLN A 194 7.59 -13.87 -16.57
CA GLN A 194 6.71 -14.68 -15.71
C GLN A 194 5.66 -13.82 -15.00
N LEU A 195 6.03 -12.65 -14.47
CA LEU A 195 5.11 -11.73 -13.79
C LEU A 195 3.97 -11.27 -14.70
N LEU A 196 4.24 -11.01 -15.99
CA LEU A 196 3.20 -10.63 -16.97
C LEU A 196 2.11 -11.69 -17.18
N LYS A 197 2.35 -12.95 -16.79
CA LYS A 197 1.39 -14.05 -16.93
C LYS A 197 0.53 -14.24 -15.70
N LEU A 198 0.89 -13.60 -14.58
CA LEU A 198 0.18 -13.71 -13.32
C LEU A 198 -0.92 -12.66 -13.24
N LYS A 199 -1.96 -12.97 -12.46
CA LYS A 199 -3.10 -12.08 -12.23
C LYS A 199 -3.20 -11.60 -10.79
N HIS A 200 -2.67 -12.41 -9.85
CA HIS A 200 -2.79 -12.15 -8.43
C HIS A 200 -1.45 -11.69 -7.83
N LEU A 201 -1.52 -10.67 -6.98
CA LEU A 201 -0.44 -10.11 -6.19
C LEU A 201 0.22 -11.19 -5.32
N GLN A 202 -0.58 -12.08 -4.73
CA GLN A 202 -0.07 -13.18 -3.91
C GLN A 202 0.78 -14.16 -4.75
N ASP A 203 0.33 -14.50 -5.96
CA ASP A 203 1.08 -15.40 -6.85
C ASP A 203 2.40 -14.75 -7.30
N ALA A 204 2.37 -13.46 -7.62
CA ALA A 204 3.56 -12.68 -7.92
C ALA A 204 4.53 -12.68 -6.73
N CYS A 205 4.02 -12.53 -5.50
CA CYS A 205 4.85 -12.61 -4.30
C CYS A 205 5.42 -14.02 -4.07
N ASN A 206 4.66 -15.07 -4.36
CA ASN A 206 5.12 -16.44 -4.24
C ASN A 206 6.26 -16.74 -5.21
N LEU A 207 6.16 -16.27 -6.46
CA LEU A 207 7.24 -16.37 -7.46
C LEU A 207 8.55 -15.75 -6.93
N ILE A 208 8.48 -14.56 -6.34
CA ILE A 208 9.68 -13.87 -5.82
C ILE A 208 10.26 -14.59 -4.59
N GLN A 209 9.43 -15.24 -3.77
CA GLN A 209 9.87 -15.97 -2.58
C GLN A 209 10.73 -17.21 -2.89
N GLU A 210 10.71 -17.70 -4.13
CA GLU A 210 11.57 -18.79 -4.57
C GLU A 210 13.06 -18.40 -4.62
N TYR A 211 13.34 -17.09 -4.60
CA TYR A 211 14.70 -16.56 -4.71
C TYR A 211 15.37 -16.38 -3.33
N PRO A 212 16.69 -16.63 -3.23
CA PRO A 212 17.37 -16.59 -1.95
C PRO A 212 17.39 -15.17 -1.36
N GLY A 213 17.09 -15.06 -0.06
CA GLY A 213 17.01 -13.78 0.65
C GLY A 213 15.65 -13.09 0.53
N MET A 214 14.74 -13.61 -0.30
CA MET A 214 13.40 -13.04 -0.52
C MET A 214 12.37 -13.71 0.40
N GLY A 215 12.28 -13.24 1.64
CA GLY A 215 11.20 -13.65 2.55
C GLY A 215 9.83 -13.07 2.16
N PRO A 216 8.73 -13.47 2.82
CA PRO A 216 7.37 -13.03 2.47
C PRO A 216 7.24 -11.50 2.39
N PHE A 217 7.69 -10.80 3.43
CA PHE A 217 7.66 -9.34 3.48
C PHE A 217 8.49 -8.71 2.36
N LEU A 218 9.75 -9.11 2.17
CA LEU A 218 10.63 -8.49 1.16
C LEU A 218 10.15 -8.75 -0.27
N SER A 219 9.55 -9.91 -0.51
CA SER A 219 8.94 -10.26 -1.80
C SER A 219 7.74 -9.37 -2.09
N TYR A 220 6.84 -9.23 -1.12
CA TYR A 220 5.70 -8.32 -1.21
C TYR A 220 6.13 -6.87 -1.48
N GLN A 221 7.15 -6.43 -0.75
CA GLN A 221 7.74 -5.12 -0.91
C GLN A 221 8.38 -4.88 -2.29
N LEU A 222 8.99 -5.89 -2.93
CA LEU A 222 9.50 -5.80 -4.30
C LEU A 222 8.35 -5.81 -5.32
N ILE A 223 7.34 -6.67 -5.13
CA ILE A 223 6.18 -6.73 -6.02
C ILE A 223 5.43 -5.40 -6.02
N LEU A 224 5.23 -4.74 -4.88
CA LEU A 224 4.60 -3.41 -4.85
C LEU A 224 5.44 -2.37 -5.61
N ASP A 225 6.78 -2.42 -5.53
CA ASP A 225 7.63 -1.52 -6.32
C ASP A 225 7.54 -1.82 -7.82
N LEU A 226 7.44 -3.10 -8.21
CA LEU A 226 7.23 -3.52 -9.61
C LEU A 226 5.82 -3.19 -10.11
N ASN A 227 4.80 -3.23 -9.25
CA ASN A 227 3.41 -2.91 -9.61
C ASN A 227 3.19 -1.42 -9.93
N ASN A 228 4.20 -0.58 -9.66
CA ASN A 228 4.24 0.81 -10.15
C ASN A 228 4.62 0.90 -11.65
N ILE A 229 5.03 -0.20 -12.28
CA ILE A 229 5.34 -0.26 -13.71
C ILE A 229 4.01 -0.44 -14.48
N PRO A 230 3.67 0.41 -15.47
CA PRO A 230 2.35 0.39 -16.11
C PRO A 230 1.90 -0.93 -16.74
N GLN A 231 2.83 -1.81 -17.09
CA GLN A 231 2.55 -3.13 -17.66
C GLN A 231 2.08 -4.17 -16.62
N LEU A 232 2.24 -3.88 -15.33
CA LEU A 232 1.70 -4.69 -14.24
C LEU A 232 0.51 -3.96 -13.61
N ASN A 233 -0.51 -4.73 -13.23
CA ASN A 233 -1.74 -4.19 -12.63
C ASN A 233 -2.35 -5.21 -11.66
N PHE A 234 -1.55 -5.68 -10.71
CA PHE A 234 -2.04 -6.57 -9.67
C PHE A 234 -3.00 -5.81 -8.73
N PRO A 235 -4.20 -6.35 -8.42
CA PRO A 235 -5.12 -5.70 -7.50
C PRO A 235 -4.53 -5.60 -6.08
N GLU A 236 -4.24 -4.38 -5.65
CA GLU A 236 -3.57 -4.13 -4.36
C GLU A 236 -4.49 -4.38 -3.13
N ASN A 237 -5.80 -4.46 -3.35
CA ASN A 237 -6.79 -4.70 -2.29
C ASN A 237 -7.18 -6.18 -2.11
N GLU A 238 -6.62 -7.11 -2.88
CA GLU A 238 -7.00 -8.53 -2.79
C GLU A 238 -6.21 -9.31 -1.72
N TRP A 239 -4.97 -8.89 -1.46
CA TRP A 239 -4.04 -9.61 -0.58
C TRP A 239 -2.94 -8.69 -0.05
N VAL A 240 -2.44 -8.99 1.16
CA VAL A 240 -1.32 -8.26 1.76
C VAL A 240 -0.41 -9.17 2.58
N SER A 241 0.90 -8.95 2.47
CA SER A 241 1.89 -9.48 3.41
C SER A 241 2.25 -8.41 4.43
N TYR A 242 2.59 -8.81 5.66
CA TYR A 242 2.80 -7.89 6.76
C TYR A 242 4.17 -8.03 7.42
N GLY A 243 4.71 -6.89 7.84
CA GLY A 243 5.91 -6.82 8.65
C GLY A 243 5.64 -7.00 10.16
N PRO A 244 6.70 -7.14 10.98
CA PRO A 244 6.58 -7.23 12.44
C PRO A 244 5.97 -5.98 13.07
N GLY A 245 6.14 -4.80 12.45
CA GLY A 245 5.53 -3.55 12.90
C GLY A 245 4.01 -3.59 12.77
N SER A 246 3.52 -4.02 11.61
CA SER A 246 2.09 -4.13 11.29
C SER A 246 1.42 -5.15 12.19
N LEU A 247 2.03 -6.33 12.37
CA LEU A 247 1.57 -7.36 13.29
C LEU A 247 1.47 -6.84 14.73
N LYS A 248 2.50 -6.13 15.20
CA LYS A 248 2.51 -5.57 16.56
C LYS A 248 1.41 -4.52 16.74
N CYS A 249 1.12 -3.71 15.73
CA CYS A 249 0.01 -2.76 15.77
C CYS A 249 -1.34 -3.47 15.87
N LEU A 250 -1.57 -4.52 15.07
CA LEU A 250 -2.78 -5.32 15.17
C LEU A 250 -2.94 -5.93 16.57
N GLN A 251 -1.87 -6.46 17.16
CA GLN A 251 -1.88 -6.98 18.54
C GLN A 251 -2.16 -5.92 19.61
N LEU A 252 -1.98 -4.63 19.30
CA LEU A 252 -2.42 -3.54 20.18
C LEU A 252 -3.91 -3.24 20.01
N ILE A 253 -4.48 -3.46 18.83
CA ILE A 253 -5.88 -3.18 18.51
C ILE A 253 -6.79 -4.31 19.01
N PHE A 254 -6.44 -5.56 18.72
CA PHE A 254 -7.25 -6.73 19.07
C PHE A 254 -6.90 -7.24 20.47
N VAL A 255 -7.92 -7.48 21.32
CA VAL A 255 -7.70 -8.00 22.67
C VAL A 255 -7.23 -9.46 22.63
N GLN A 256 -7.91 -10.30 21.86
CA GLN A 256 -7.60 -11.71 21.69
C GLN A 256 -6.54 -11.89 20.60
N SER A 257 -5.80 -13.01 20.66
CA SER A 257 -4.82 -13.35 19.64
C SER A 257 -5.47 -13.58 18.28
N ILE A 258 -5.00 -12.83 17.29
CA ILE A 258 -5.38 -12.94 15.87
C ILE A 258 -4.44 -13.86 15.08
N THR A 259 -3.64 -14.70 15.74
CA THR A 259 -2.74 -15.62 15.01
C THR A 259 -3.52 -16.47 14.00
N GLY A 260 -3.08 -16.43 12.75
CA GLY A 260 -3.72 -17.09 11.61
C GLY A 260 -4.93 -16.34 11.04
N LEU A 261 -5.21 -15.12 11.52
CA LEU A 261 -6.30 -14.25 11.09
C LEU A 261 -5.81 -12.80 10.87
N GLU A 262 -4.50 -12.61 10.67
CA GLU A 262 -3.89 -11.30 10.49
C GLU A 262 -4.40 -10.57 9.25
N PHE A 263 -4.57 -11.30 8.16
CA PHE A 263 -5.10 -10.76 6.91
C PHE A 263 -6.55 -10.28 7.10
N GLU A 264 -7.40 -11.11 7.69
CA GLU A 264 -8.80 -10.79 7.93
C GLU A 264 -8.96 -9.65 8.95
N ALA A 265 -8.03 -9.53 9.90
CA ALA A 265 -7.95 -8.36 10.78
C ALA A 265 -7.64 -7.07 10.01
N MET A 266 -6.73 -7.10 9.03
CA MET A 266 -6.48 -5.94 8.15
C MET A 266 -7.66 -5.68 7.22
N GLN A 267 -8.29 -6.72 6.69
CA GLN A 267 -9.47 -6.62 5.84
C GLN A 267 -10.63 -5.94 6.58
N TYR A 268 -10.81 -6.25 7.87
CA TYR A 268 -11.77 -5.54 8.72
C TYR A 268 -11.43 -4.05 8.80
N LEU A 269 -10.18 -3.69 9.12
CA LEU A 269 -9.78 -2.28 9.20
C LEU A 269 -9.98 -1.52 7.89
N TYR A 270 -9.72 -2.19 6.76
CA TYR A 270 -9.95 -1.67 5.42
C TYR A 270 -11.45 -1.49 5.12
N SER A 271 -12.29 -2.48 5.41
CA SER A 271 -13.72 -2.43 5.08
C SER A 271 -14.54 -1.54 6.03
N SER A 272 -14.09 -1.31 7.26
CA SER A 272 -14.75 -0.45 8.24
C SER A 272 -14.17 0.97 8.32
N GLN A 273 -13.23 1.33 7.44
CA GLN A 273 -12.49 2.58 7.54
C GLN A 273 -13.39 3.82 7.53
N ASP A 274 -14.40 3.85 6.67
CA ASP A 274 -15.30 5.01 6.52
C ASP A 274 -16.15 5.22 7.76
N GLU A 275 -16.68 4.14 8.33
CA GLU A 275 -17.40 4.16 9.61
C GLU A 275 -16.50 4.73 10.71
N HIS A 276 -15.24 4.32 10.76
CA HIS A 276 -14.31 4.79 11.76
C HIS A 276 -13.90 6.25 11.56
N PHE A 277 -13.62 6.70 10.34
CA PHE A 277 -13.38 8.11 10.06
C PHE A 277 -14.59 8.96 10.47
N ALA A 278 -15.81 8.56 10.07
CA ALA A 278 -17.04 9.26 10.40
C ALA A 278 -17.30 9.32 11.92
N ARG A 279 -17.22 8.17 12.62
CA ARG A 279 -17.41 8.08 14.08
C ARG A 279 -16.42 8.96 14.85
N LEU A 280 -15.21 9.15 14.32
CA LEU A 280 -14.16 9.97 14.93
C LEU A 280 -14.25 11.45 14.57
N GLY A 281 -15.25 11.86 13.76
CA GLY A 281 -15.40 13.24 13.29
C GLY A 281 -14.31 13.68 12.31
N ILE A 282 -13.68 12.74 11.62
CA ILE A 282 -12.65 13.03 10.61
C ILE A 282 -13.38 13.33 9.30
N THR A 283 -13.53 14.61 8.99
CA THR A 283 -14.25 15.11 7.81
C THR A 283 -13.40 15.14 6.53
N ASP A 284 -12.10 14.92 6.67
CA ASP A 284 -11.12 14.98 5.59
C ASP A 284 -10.18 13.76 5.72
N PRO A 285 -10.69 12.55 5.42
CA PRO A 285 -9.91 11.32 5.52
C PRO A 285 -8.74 11.34 4.53
N PRO A 286 -7.70 10.51 4.75
CA PRO A 286 -6.63 10.34 3.77
C PRO A 286 -7.19 9.96 2.40
N CYS A 287 -6.61 10.53 1.35
CA CYS A 287 -6.87 10.19 -0.04
C CYS A 287 -5.61 10.39 -0.88
N VAL A 288 -5.40 9.54 -1.89
CA VAL A 288 -4.34 9.76 -2.90
C VAL A 288 -4.73 10.91 -3.82
N GLU A 289 -5.98 10.90 -4.27
CA GLU A 289 -6.57 11.88 -5.18
C GLU A 289 -7.78 12.57 -4.54
N ALA A 290 -7.92 13.87 -4.78
CA ALA A 290 -9.05 14.62 -4.26
C ALA A 290 -10.37 14.07 -4.83
N GLY A 291 -11.33 13.76 -3.95
CA GLY A 291 -12.63 13.19 -4.32
C GLY A 291 -12.71 11.67 -4.21
N ASN A 292 -11.60 10.97 -3.94
CA ASN A 292 -11.59 9.52 -3.67
C ASN A 292 -11.09 9.25 -2.23
N PRO A 293 -11.92 9.51 -1.20
CA PRO A 293 -11.55 9.33 0.19
C PRO A 293 -11.33 7.85 0.52
N GLY A 294 -10.32 7.58 1.33
CA GLY A 294 -10.00 6.23 1.81
C GLY A 294 -8.58 5.80 1.50
N VAL A 295 -8.23 4.65 2.04
CA VAL A 295 -6.93 4.00 1.92
C VAL A 295 -7.12 2.58 1.41
N GLY A 296 -6.18 2.10 0.59
CA GLY A 296 -6.14 0.71 0.15
C GLY A 296 -5.68 -0.25 1.25
N LEU A 297 -5.80 -1.55 1.01
CA LEU A 297 -5.34 -2.58 1.94
C LEU A 297 -3.82 -2.51 2.16
N VAL A 298 -3.07 -2.17 1.11
CA VAL A 298 -1.60 -1.97 1.19
C VAL A 298 -1.24 -0.76 2.06
N ASP A 299 -2.07 0.28 2.02
CA ASP A 299 -1.89 1.48 2.83
C ASP A 299 -2.25 1.21 4.29
N ILE A 300 -3.25 0.35 4.56
CA ILE A 300 -3.56 -0.14 5.91
C ILE A 300 -2.35 -0.88 6.50
N GLU A 301 -1.75 -1.82 5.76
CA GLU A 301 -0.54 -2.53 6.23
C GLU A 301 0.61 -1.56 6.52
N HIS A 302 0.85 -0.64 5.57
CA HIS A 302 1.91 0.35 5.70
C HIS A 302 1.69 1.26 6.91
N ALA A 303 0.46 1.77 7.08
CA ALA A 303 0.08 2.62 8.19
C ALA A 303 0.16 1.89 9.53
N LEU A 304 -0.19 0.60 9.61
CA LEU A 304 -0.06 -0.19 10.84
C LEU A 304 1.40 -0.27 11.30
N CYS A 305 2.34 -0.46 10.38
CA CYS A 305 3.76 -0.45 10.71
C CYS A 305 4.21 0.88 11.33
N GLU A 306 3.80 2.01 10.76
CA GLU A 306 4.13 3.35 11.25
C GLU A 306 3.39 3.71 12.55
N ALA A 307 2.12 3.32 12.68
CA ALA A 307 1.33 3.50 13.89
C ALA A 307 1.94 2.74 15.08
N SER A 308 2.47 1.54 14.88
CA SER A 308 3.23 0.81 15.93
C SER A 308 4.43 1.63 16.46
N LYS A 309 5.16 2.32 15.58
CA LYS A 309 6.26 3.22 16.00
C LYS A 309 5.71 4.37 16.86
N TYR A 310 4.57 4.93 16.46
CA TYR A 310 3.92 6.00 17.20
C TYR A 310 3.49 5.52 18.60
N TYR A 311 2.81 4.37 18.73
CA TYR A 311 2.44 3.81 20.04
C TYR A 311 3.64 3.59 20.95
N HIS A 312 4.76 3.12 20.40
CA HIS A 312 5.96 2.91 21.19
C HIS A 312 6.50 4.22 21.76
N LYS A 313 6.46 5.31 20.97
CA LYS A 313 6.87 6.65 21.38
C LYS A 313 5.89 7.32 22.34
N SER A 314 4.60 7.02 22.24
CA SER A 314 3.56 7.61 23.08
C SER A 314 3.54 7.07 24.51
N GLY A 315 4.25 5.98 24.79
CA GLY A 315 4.19 5.27 26.07
C GLY A 315 2.90 4.47 26.24
N ARG A 316 2.84 3.63 27.29
CA ARG A 316 1.73 2.67 27.51
C ARG A 316 0.36 3.34 27.76
N GLY A 317 0.29 4.66 27.98
CA GLY A 317 -0.91 5.37 28.44
C GLY A 317 -1.39 6.56 27.59
N ALA A 318 -0.98 6.70 26.32
CA ALA A 318 -1.46 7.84 25.53
C ALA A 318 -2.92 7.67 25.06
N ASP A 319 -3.86 8.18 25.86
CA ASP A 319 -5.15 8.66 25.39
C ASP A 319 -4.90 9.86 24.48
N TRP A 320 -4.73 9.61 23.18
CA TRP A 320 -4.68 10.70 22.20
C TRP A 320 -6.06 11.38 22.15
N ARG A 321 -6.13 12.62 22.65
CA ARG A 321 -7.27 13.52 22.46
C ARG A 321 -6.86 14.62 21.47
N PRO A 322 -7.44 14.67 20.25
CA PRO A 322 -7.23 15.82 19.40
C PRO A 322 -7.88 17.01 20.09
N LYS A 323 -7.10 18.04 20.43
CA LYS A 323 -7.67 19.25 21.06
C LYS A 323 -8.39 20.16 20.08
N ASP A 324 -8.33 19.91 18.76
CA ASP A 324 -8.98 20.73 17.75
C ASP A 324 -9.45 19.92 16.53
N ILE A 325 -10.33 18.93 16.71
CA ILE A 325 -11.35 18.70 15.68
C ILE A 325 -12.44 19.71 16.02
N SER A 326 -12.48 20.83 15.30
CA SER A 326 -13.58 21.78 15.42
C SER A 326 -14.85 21.09 14.97
N ILE A 327 -15.65 20.63 15.93
CA ILE A 327 -17.03 20.19 15.71
C ILE A 327 -17.79 21.44 15.26
N PRO A 328 -18.33 21.53 14.03
CA PRO A 328 -19.26 22.60 13.72
C PRO A 328 -20.45 22.42 14.66
N THR A 329 -20.65 23.39 15.55
CA THR A 329 -21.80 23.40 16.45
C THR A 329 -23.02 23.81 15.63
N SER A 330 -23.48 22.90 14.77
CA SER A 330 -24.78 23.03 14.11
C SER A 330 -25.82 22.67 15.15
N THR A 331 -26.44 23.69 15.75
CA THR A 331 -27.76 23.61 16.37
C THR A 331 -28.78 23.21 15.30
N ARG A 332 -28.84 21.91 14.97
CA ARG A 332 -30.04 21.34 14.35
C ARG A 332 -30.98 20.94 15.47
N SER A 333 -32.18 21.51 15.44
CA SER A 333 -33.26 21.23 16.37
C SER A 333 -33.58 19.73 16.35
N LYS A 334 -33.98 19.19 17.51
CA LYS A 334 -34.33 17.77 17.71
C LYS A 334 -35.58 17.30 16.94
N SER A 335 -36.08 18.09 15.97
CA SER A 335 -37.33 17.81 15.25
C SER A 335 -37.17 17.30 13.82
N ASP A 336 -35.97 17.28 13.23
CA ASP A 336 -35.78 16.86 11.83
C ASP A 336 -34.99 15.56 11.64
N VAL A 337 -34.92 14.69 12.66
CA VAL A 337 -34.47 13.31 12.44
C VAL A 337 -35.62 12.52 11.84
N GLN A 338 -35.73 12.56 10.51
CA GLN A 338 -36.49 11.55 9.79
C GLN A 338 -35.87 10.19 10.14
N LYS A 339 -36.69 9.29 10.71
CA LYS A 339 -36.30 7.91 10.98
C LYS A 339 -35.64 7.34 9.71
N PRO A 340 -34.50 6.65 9.79
CA PRO A 340 -33.96 5.96 8.63
C PRO A 340 -35.04 5.01 8.12
N SER A 341 -35.47 5.21 6.88
CA SER A 341 -36.30 4.26 6.14
C SER A 341 -35.60 2.92 6.21
N THR A 342 -36.31 1.87 6.59
CA THR A 342 -35.84 0.50 6.50
C THR A 342 -35.36 0.27 5.07
N ILE A 343 -34.04 0.13 4.89
CA ILE A 343 -33.46 -0.24 3.59
C ILE A 343 -33.92 -1.66 3.33
N THR A 344 -34.90 -1.78 2.44
CA THR A 344 -35.35 -3.05 1.89
C THR A 344 -34.48 -3.27 0.68
N PHE A 345 -33.63 -4.30 0.70
CA PHE A 345 -32.89 -4.71 -0.48
C PHE A 345 -33.91 -5.22 -1.49
N TYR A 346 -34.06 -4.51 -2.61
CA TYR A 346 -34.78 -5.02 -3.76
C TYR A 346 -33.89 -6.09 -4.40
N GLU A 347 -34.38 -7.33 -4.48
CA GLU A 347 -33.81 -8.31 -5.40
C GLU A 347 -33.94 -7.74 -6.81
N ALA A 348 -32.80 -7.52 -7.47
CA ALA A 348 -32.78 -7.04 -8.84
C ALA A 348 -33.46 -8.08 -9.74
N THR A 349 -34.58 -7.68 -10.33
CA THR A 349 -35.14 -8.35 -11.50
C THR A 349 -34.16 -8.21 -12.67
N PRO A 350 -33.97 -9.26 -13.49
CA PRO A 350 -33.00 -9.26 -14.57
C PRO A 350 -33.57 -8.53 -15.79
N ASP A 351 -33.56 -7.19 -15.76
CA ASP A 351 -33.68 -6.37 -16.97
C ASP A 351 -33.38 -4.90 -16.63
N GLU A 352 -32.09 -4.54 -16.67
CA GLU A 352 -31.59 -3.21 -17.08
C GLU A 352 -30.07 -3.32 -17.21
N THR A 353 -29.55 -3.17 -18.43
CA THR A 353 -28.13 -3.31 -18.77
C THR A 353 -27.37 -2.08 -18.30
N SER A 354 -27.07 -2.02 -17.00
CA SER A 354 -26.12 -1.06 -16.43
C SER A 354 -24.74 -1.72 -16.31
N TYR A 355 -23.72 -1.06 -16.86
CA TYR A 355 -22.33 -1.52 -16.82
C TYR A 355 -21.51 -0.57 -15.95
N GLU A 356 -20.59 -1.12 -15.15
CA GLU A 356 -19.73 -0.35 -14.26
C GLU A 356 -18.49 0.18 -15.00
N ILE A 357 -18.18 1.45 -14.79
CA ILE A 357 -17.02 2.12 -15.39
C ILE A 357 -15.77 1.82 -14.56
N LEU A 358 -14.73 1.28 -15.20
CA LEU A 358 -13.42 1.07 -14.58
C LEU A 358 -12.61 2.38 -14.55
N HIS A 359 -12.47 3.07 -15.69
CA HIS A 359 -11.90 4.42 -15.76
C HIS A 359 -12.19 5.11 -17.11
N ILE A 360 -12.02 6.43 -17.14
CA ILE A 360 -12.06 7.26 -18.37
C ILE A 360 -10.63 7.63 -18.76
N HIS A 361 -10.21 7.34 -20.00
CA HIS A 361 -8.83 7.59 -20.43
C HIS A 361 -8.62 8.64 -21.52
N ARG A 362 -9.70 9.10 -22.18
CA ARG A 362 -9.66 10.15 -23.19
C ARG A 362 -10.94 10.97 -23.19
N GLU A 363 -10.81 12.24 -23.51
CA GLU A 363 -11.89 13.18 -23.73
C GLU A 363 -11.82 13.70 -25.17
N ARG A 364 -12.97 13.91 -25.82
CA ARG A 364 -13.06 14.63 -27.09
C ARG A 364 -14.31 15.50 -27.14
N LEU A 365 -14.31 16.50 -28.03
CA LEU A 365 -15.53 17.20 -28.42
C LEU A 365 -16.20 16.42 -29.56
N GLY A 366 -17.34 15.79 -29.27
CA GLY A 366 -18.19 15.08 -30.23
C GLY A 366 -19.22 16.00 -30.89
N SER A 367 -20.09 15.43 -31.73
CA SER A 367 -21.12 16.19 -32.45
C SER A 367 -22.27 16.72 -31.58
N THR A 368 -22.48 16.12 -30.40
CA THR A 368 -23.57 16.46 -29.47
C THR A 368 -23.09 17.03 -28.13
N GLY A 369 -21.78 17.11 -27.90
CA GLY A 369 -21.22 17.56 -26.64
C GLY A 369 -19.85 16.93 -26.35
N ARG A 370 -19.43 17.02 -25.10
CA ARG A 370 -18.20 16.35 -24.63
C ARG A 370 -18.46 14.85 -24.54
N GLU A 371 -17.54 14.07 -25.08
CA GLU A 371 -17.59 12.60 -25.03
C GLU A 371 -16.34 12.06 -24.33
N TYR A 372 -16.52 10.98 -23.59
CA TYR A 372 -15.49 10.30 -22.82
C TYR A 372 -15.29 8.89 -23.34
N LYS A 373 -14.04 8.48 -23.52
CA LYS A 373 -13.73 7.09 -23.85
C LYS A 373 -13.59 6.30 -22.56
N VAL A 374 -14.53 5.38 -22.36
CA VAL A 374 -14.79 4.66 -21.13
C VAL A 374 -14.25 3.23 -21.24
N ARG A 375 -13.47 2.81 -20.23
CA ARG A 375 -13.13 1.41 -20.01
C ARG A 375 -14.10 0.80 -19.02
N TRP A 376 -14.66 -0.36 -19.35
CA TRP A 376 -15.64 -1.08 -18.52
C TRP A 376 -14.96 -2.07 -17.57
N VAL A 377 -15.56 -2.29 -16.40
CA VAL A 377 -15.10 -3.31 -15.45
C VAL A 377 -15.22 -4.70 -16.09
N GLY A 378 -14.09 -5.40 -16.20
CA GLY A 378 -14.04 -6.78 -16.73
C GLY A 378 -13.87 -6.91 -18.24
N TYR A 379 -13.71 -5.82 -18.99
CA TYR A 379 -13.56 -5.83 -20.46
C TYR A 379 -12.22 -5.26 -20.92
N GLY A 380 -11.79 -5.70 -22.11
CA GLY A 380 -10.50 -5.33 -22.71
C GLY A 380 -10.55 -3.96 -23.42
N PRO A 381 -9.39 -3.38 -23.77
CA PRO A 381 -9.32 -2.10 -24.50
C PRO A 381 -10.08 -2.06 -25.85
N GLU A 382 -10.28 -3.23 -26.46
CA GLU A 382 -11.07 -3.44 -27.67
C GLU A 382 -12.56 -3.09 -27.47
N ASP A 383 -13.04 -3.17 -26.23
CA ASP A 383 -14.43 -2.91 -25.85
C ASP A 383 -14.62 -1.49 -25.30
N ASP A 384 -13.58 -0.64 -25.31
CA ASP A 384 -13.67 0.74 -24.84
C ASP A 384 -14.63 1.55 -25.75
N THR A 385 -15.67 2.14 -25.15
CA THR A 385 -16.70 2.90 -25.90
C THR A 385 -16.67 4.39 -25.60
N TRP A 386 -17.12 5.22 -26.54
CA TRP A 386 -17.32 6.65 -26.32
C TRP A 386 -18.73 6.90 -25.79
N LEU A 387 -18.85 7.51 -24.62
CA LEU A 387 -20.12 7.92 -24.03
C LEU A 387 -20.20 9.45 -23.94
N PRO A 388 -21.40 10.05 -24.13
CA PRO A 388 -21.61 11.45 -23.84
C PRO A 388 -21.46 11.73 -22.33
N GLU A 389 -21.30 13.01 -21.97
CA GLU A 389 -21.19 13.46 -20.58
C GLU A 389 -22.45 13.25 -19.73
N ASP A 390 -23.62 13.08 -20.36
CA ASP A 390 -24.95 12.99 -19.74
C ASP A 390 -25.41 11.55 -19.44
#